data_AF-A0A7C3AXL8-F1
#
_entry.id   AF-A0A7C3AXL8-F1
#
_cell.length_a   1.000
_cell.length_b   1.000
_cell.length_c   1.000
_cell.angle_alpha   90.00
_cell.angle_beta   90.00
_cell.angle_gamma   90.00
#
_symmetry.space_group_name_H-M   'P 1'
#
loop_
_entity.id
_entity.type
_entity.pdbx_description
1 polymer ?
#
loop_
_entity_poly.entity_id
_entity_poly.type
_entity_poly.pdbx_seq_one_letter_code
_entity_poly.pdbx_strand_id
1 'polypeptide(L)' 'MKGYAPGWRLRCTKCGATWPAAESGIIRVKAASWKKVILRRCRYCGRLWFLVLERVKDTGSTNG' A
#
# COMPACT_ATOMS: atom_id res chain seq x y z
N MET A 1 7.05 -7.56 -15.54
CA MET A 1 6.56 -8.25 -14.33
C MET A 1 5.92 -7.23 -13.39
N LYS A 2 4.60 -7.35 -13.12
CA LYS A 2 3.93 -6.56 -12.07
C LYS A 2 4.34 -7.14 -10.71
N GLY A 3 4.76 -6.30 -9.77
CA GLY A 3 5.21 -6.77 -8.44
C GLY A 3 4.11 -7.54 -7.71
N TYR A 4 4.45 -8.65 -7.06
CA TYR A 4 3.50 -9.51 -6.35
C TYR A 4 3.42 -9.11 -4.88
N ALA A 5 2.46 -8.25 -4.53
CA ALA A 5 2.12 -7.88 -3.16
C ALA A 5 0.59 -7.92 -2.95
N PRO A 6 -0.06 -9.09 -3.09
CA PRO A 6 -1.49 -9.22 -2.81
C PRO A 6 -1.78 -8.87 -1.34
N GLY A 7 -2.89 -8.16 -1.11
CA GLY A 7 -3.26 -7.69 0.22
C GLY A 7 -2.48 -6.48 0.73
N TRP A 8 -1.71 -5.77 -0.11
CA TRP A 8 -1.02 -4.53 0.29
C TRP A 8 -1.57 -3.32 -0.47
N ARG A 9 -1.86 -2.24 0.27
CA ARG A 9 -2.29 -0.96 -0.27
C ARG A 9 -1.31 0.15 0.11
N LEU A 10 -1.15 1.11 -0.80
CA LEU A 10 -0.54 2.39 -0.52
C LEU A 10 -1.63 3.42 -0.23
N ARG A 11 -1.42 4.25 0.79
CA ARG A 11 -2.25 5.39 1.16
C ARG A 11 -1.43 6.66 1.21
N CYS A 12 -1.84 7.69 0.48
CA CYS A 12 -1.19 9.00 0.57
C CYS A 12 -1.60 9.70 1.86
N THR A 13 -0.63 10.11 2.70
CA THR A 13 -0.97 10.85 3.94
C THR A 13 -1.41 12.29 3.68
N LYS A 14 -1.25 12.79 2.45
CA LYS A 14 -1.65 14.14 2.05
C LYS A 14 -3.07 14.22 1.50
N CYS A 15 -3.39 13.40 0.49
CA CYS A 15 -4.70 13.43 -0.17
C CYS A 15 -5.62 12.27 0.23
N GLY A 16 -5.14 11.33 1.05
CA GLY A 16 -5.93 10.17 1.48
C GLY A 16 -6.12 9.09 0.41
N ALA A 17 -5.76 9.33 -0.85
CA ALA A 17 -5.95 8.37 -1.93
C ALA A 17 -5.26 7.03 -1.62
N THR A 18 -5.97 5.94 -1.89
CA THR A 18 -5.48 4.56 -1.70
C THR A 18 -5.47 3.78 -3.00
N TRP A 19 -4.46 2.92 -3.18
CA TRP A 19 -4.37 2.05 -4.36
C TRP A 19 -3.52 0.80 -4.09
N PRO A 20 -3.65 -0.26 -4.92
CA PRO A 20 -2.86 -1.48 -4.74
C PRO A 20 -1.36 -1.21 -4.83
N ALA A 21 -0.58 -1.74 -3.87
CA ALA A 21 0.87 -1.60 -3.88
C ALA A 21 1.53 -2.28 -5.09
N ALA A 22 0.92 -3.37 -5.56
CA ALA A 22 1.31 -4.11 -6.76
C ALA A 22 1.34 -3.23 -8.02
N GLU A 23 0.36 -2.33 -8.19
CA GLU A 23 0.31 -1.40 -9.32
C GLU A 23 1.46 -0.38 -9.29
N SER A 24 2.05 -0.16 -8.12
CA SER A 24 3.16 0.79 -7.95
C SER A 24 4.53 0.14 -8.16
N GLY A 25 4.58 -1.13 -8.56
CA GLY A 25 5.85 -1.84 -8.73
C GLY A 25 6.56 -2.11 -7.41
N ILE A 26 5.84 -2.17 -6.28
CA ILE A 26 6.41 -2.66 -5.03
C ILE A 26 6.47 -4.19 -5.13
N ILE A 27 7.67 -4.72 -5.37
CA ILE A 27 7.90 -6.15 -5.64
C ILE A 27 8.20 -6.93 -4.36
N ARG A 28 8.72 -6.28 -3.31
CA ARG A 28 9.10 -6.94 -2.06
C ARG A 28 8.66 -6.11 -0.85
N VAL A 29 7.73 -6.66 -0.08
CA VAL A 29 7.38 -6.19 1.26
C VAL A 29 7.76 -7.31 2.23
N LYS A 30 8.67 -7.06 3.16
CA LYS A 30 9.05 -8.06 4.17
C LYS A 30 7.82 -8.40 5.00
N ALA A 31 7.50 -9.68 5.13
CA ALA A 31 6.30 -10.18 5.82
C ALA A 31 6.22 -9.76 7.30
N ALA A 32 7.36 -9.44 7.93
CA ALA A 32 7.44 -8.97 9.31
C ALA A 32 7.02 -7.49 9.50
N SER A 33 6.88 -6.70 8.42
CA SER A 33 6.38 -5.34 8.52
C SER A 33 4.85 -5.34 8.47
N TRP A 34 4.20 -4.68 9.43
CA TRP A 34 2.74 -4.49 9.43
C TRP A 34 2.34 -3.17 8.77
N LYS A 35 3.23 -2.18 8.85
CA LYS A 35 3.09 -0.85 8.28
C LYS A 35 4.46 -0.35 7.87
N LYS A 36 4.58 0.21 6.68
CA LYS A 36 5.81 0.86 6.20
C LYS A 36 5.46 2.23 5.65
N VAL A 37 6.26 3.24 5.95
CA VAL A 37 6.12 4.57 5.33
C VAL A 37 7.21 4.70 4.27
N ILE A 38 6.83 5.13 3.07
CA ILE A 38 7.74 5.38 1.96
C ILE A 38 7.54 6.79 1.43
N LEU A 39 8.62 7.45 1.01
CA LEU A 39 8.53 8.74 0.34
C LEU A 39 8.44 8.51 -1.18
N ARG A 40 7.29 8.84 -1.79
CA ARG A 40 7.12 8.69 -3.24
C ARG A 40 6.08 9.68 -3.77
N ARG A 41 6.12 9.95 -5.08
CA ARG A 41 5.13 10.79 -5.76
C ARG A 41 3.77 10.10 -5.75
N CYS A 42 2.76 10.78 -5.22
CA CYS A 42 1.38 10.31 -5.30
C CYS A 42 0.87 10.43 -6.74
N ARG A 43 0.31 9.36 -7.30
CA ARG A 43 -0.27 9.36 -8.66
C ARG A 43 -1.56 10.18 -8.79
N TYR A 44 -2.24 10.47 -7.68
CA TYR A 44 -3.50 11.21 -7.67
C TYR A 44 -3.27 12.72 -7.49
N CYS A 45 -2.51 13.14 -6.47
CA CYS A 45 -2.25 14.57 -6.23
C CYS A 45 -0.95 15.09 -6.86
N GLY A 46 -0.15 14.22 -7.48
CA GLY A 46 1.10 14.57 -8.16
C GLY A 46 2.24 15.06 -7.25
N ARG A 47 2.04 15.14 -5.93
CA ARG A 47 3.04 15.64 -4.98
C ARG A 47 3.94 14.51 -4.48
N LEU A 48 5.23 14.80 -4.29
CA LEU A 48 6.15 13.94 -3.55
C LEU A 48 5.81 14.03 -2.07
N TRP A 49 5.34 12.92 -1.47
CA TRP A 49 4.94 12.91 -0.07
C TRP A 49 5.06 11.52 0.56
N PHE A 50 4.84 11.45 1.87
CA PHE A 50 4.81 10.17 2.58
C PHE A 50 3.58 9.36 2.19
N LEU A 51 3.81 8.10 1.86
CA LEU A 51 2.83 7.10 1.52
C LEU A 51 2.94 5.96 2.53
N VAL A 52 1.80 5.59 3.10
CA VAL A 52 1.70 4.47 4.03
C VAL A 52 1.40 3.23 3.22
N LEU A 53 2.31 2.27 3.27
CA LEU A 53 2.11 0.93 2.78
C LEU A 53 1.56 0.08 3.94
N GLU A 54 0.33 -0.36 3.80
CA GLU A 54 -0.41 -1.11 4.81
C GLU A 54 -0.99 -2.39 4.23
N ARG A 55 -1.01 -3.46 5.03
CA ARG A 55 -1.61 -4.72 4.64
C ARG A 55 -3.12 -4.62 4.86
N VAL A 56 -3.89 -4.74 3.79
CA VAL A 56 -5.32 -5.00 3.86
C VAL A 56 -5.46 -6.40 4.42
N LYS A 57 -5.92 -6.53 5.67
CA LYS A 57 -6.51 -7.79 6.09
C LYS A 57 -7.79 -7.90 5.26
N ASP A 58 -7.85 -8.88 4.36
CA ASP A 58 -9.14 -9.36 3.87
C ASP A 58 -9.89 -9.83 5.11
N THR A 59 -10.77 -8.99 5.63
CA THR A 59 -11.70 -9.34 6.69
C THR A 59 -12.75 -10.26 6.08
N GLY A 60 -12.35 -11.50 5.82
CA GLY A 60 -13.24 -12.61 5.51
C GLY A 60 -13.47 -13.42 6.78
N SER A 61 -14.62 -13.18 7.41
CA SER A 61 -15.48 -14.21 8.03
C SER A 61 -14.88 -15.14 9.10
N THR A 62 -15.19 -14.85 10.37
CA THR A 62 -15.78 -15.85 11.27
C THR A 62 -16.81 -15.14 12.16
N ASN A 63 -18.09 -15.17 11.76
CA ASN A 63 -19.14 -15.34 12.76
C ASN A 63 -19.04 -16.81 13.17
N GLY A 64 -18.86 -17.06 14.47
CA GLY A 64 -18.82 -18.40 15.08
C GLY A 64 -18.92 -18.22 16.58
#